data_AF-A0A524MEK4-F1
#
_entry.id   AF-A0A524MEK4-F1
#
_cell.length_a   1.000
_cell.length_b   1.000
_cell.length_c   1.000
_cell.angle_alpha   90.00
_cell.angle_beta   90.00
_cell.angle_gamma   90.00
#
_symmetry.space_group_name_H-M   'P 1'
#
loop_
_entity.id
_entity.type
_entity.pdbx_description
1 polymer ?
#
loop_
_entity_poly.entity_id
_entity_poly.type
_entity_poly.pdbx_seq_one_letter_code
_entity_poly.pdbx_strand_id
1 'polypeptide(L)'
;MNASKRLVIIISAILLVACQTSMVWLKDGGSPQDLDQDHYQCLQEAQEQISETYISFNGGASTENVSVTNAPLFDACMEARGWRRCPECDPAEYSRYSTE
;
A
#
# COMPACT_ATOMS: atom_id res chain seq x y z
N MET A 1 -28.17 36.90 0.36
CA MET A 1 -27.10 35.88 0.22
C MET A 1 -27.12 35.37 -1.21
N ASN A 2 -26.09 35.70 -1.99
CA ASN A 2 -26.14 35.71 -3.45
C ASN A 2 -26.01 34.28 -3.99
N ALA A 3 -26.64 33.96 -5.12
CA ALA A 3 -26.59 32.61 -5.71
C ALA A 3 -25.15 32.12 -5.92
N SER A 4 -24.23 33.02 -6.27
CA SER A 4 -22.79 32.78 -6.37
C SER A 4 -22.14 32.37 -5.04
N LYS A 5 -22.53 32.98 -3.91
CA LYS A 5 -22.03 32.60 -2.57
C LYS A 5 -22.54 31.22 -2.15
N ARG A 6 -23.77 30.86 -2.50
CA ARG A 6 -24.33 29.52 -2.20
C ARG A 6 -23.60 28.43 -2.98
N LEU A 7 -23.27 28.69 -4.24
CA LEU A 7 -22.58 27.74 -5.11
C LEU A 7 -21.15 27.46 -4.63
N VAL A 8 -20.42 28.48 -4.17
CA VAL A 8 -19.07 28.32 -3.58
C VAL A 8 -19.12 27.49 -2.29
N ILE A 9 -20.13 27.69 -1.44
CA ILE A 9 -20.27 26.91 -0.19
C ILE A 9 -20.54 25.43 -0.48
N ILE A 10 -21.39 25.13 -1.47
CA ILE A 10 -21.71 23.75 -1.85
C ILE A 10 -20.49 23.04 -2.44
N ILE A 11 -19.73 23.69 -3.33
CA ILE A 11 -18.50 23.10 -3.90
C ILE A 11 -17.45 22.84 -2.81
N SER A 12 -17.27 23.78 -1.87
CA SER A 12 -16.35 23.62 -0.75
C SER A 12 -16.73 22.43 0.15
N ALA A 13 -18.03 22.22 0.38
CA ALA A 13 -18.52 21.10 1.17
C ALA A 13 -18.30 19.73 0.51
N ILE A 14 -18.39 19.65 -0.83
CA ILE A 14 -18.19 18.39 -1.58
C ILE A 14 -16.70 17.97 -1.56
N LEU A 15 -15.78 18.94 -1.58
CA LEU A 15 -14.34 18.66 -1.54
C LEU A 15 -13.86 18.10 -0.19
N LEU A 16 -14.63 18.24 0.89
CA LEU A 16 -14.27 17.75 2.23
C LEU A 16 -14.59 16.27 2.46
N VAL A 17 -15.31 15.60 1.56
CA VAL A 17 -15.75 14.18 1.74
C VAL A 17 -14.82 13.18 1.03
N ALA A 18 -13.75 13.64 0.36
CA ALA A 18 -12.73 12.76 -0.20
C ALA A 18 -11.77 12.29 0.92
N CYS A 19 -12.29 11.53 1.89
CA CYS A 19 -11.48 10.88 2.90
C CYS A 19 -10.91 9.58 2.33
N GLN A 20 -9.59 9.48 2.39
CA GLN A 20 -8.72 8.48 1.80
C GLN A 20 -9.08 7.04 2.22
N THR A 21 -9.34 6.16 1.26
CA THR A 21 -9.44 4.70 1.47
C THR A 21 -8.04 4.17 1.78
N SER A 22 -7.77 3.87 3.05
CA SER A 22 -6.53 3.21 3.46
C SER A 22 -6.69 1.70 3.29
N MET A 23 -5.87 1.05 2.46
CA MET A 23 -5.77 -0.41 2.47
C MET A 23 -5.18 -0.86 3.81
N VAL A 24 -5.85 -1.82 4.45
CA VAL A 24 -5.43 -2.36 5.75
C VAL A 24 -5.16 -3.85 5.59
N TRP A 25 -4.19 -4.35 6.35
CA TRP A 25 -3.87 -5.77 6.44
C TRP A 25 -4.64 -6.41 7.59
N LEU A 26 -5.36 -7.49 7.32
CA LEU A 26 -6.12 -8.26 8.31
C LEU A 26 -5.69 -9.73 8.34
N LYS A 27 -5.67 -10.30 9.55
CA LYS A 27 -5.33 -11.70 9.84
C LYS A 27 -6.15 -12.19 11.02
N ASP A 28 -6.65 -13.42 10.94
CA ASP A 28 -7.43 -14.03 12.02
C ASP A 28 -6.58 -14.17 13.28
N GLY A 29 -7.00 -13.52 14.36
CA GLY A 29 -6.27 -13.49 15.64
C GLY A 29 -4.95 -12.70 15.62
N GLY A 30 -4.64 -11.98 14.53
CA GLY A 30 -3.45 -11.15 14.44
C GLY A 30 -3.56 -9.87 15.26
N SER A 31 -2.49 -9.51 15.97
CA SER A 31 -2.37 -8.25 16.67
C SER A 31 -1.69 -7.17 15.81
N PRO A 32 -1.83 -5.87 16.14
CA PRO A 32 -1.05 -4.82 15.50
C PRO A 32 0.47 -5.03 15.62
N GLN A 33 0.95 -5.64 16.71
CA GLN A 33 2.36 -5.97 16.86
C GLN A 33 2.81 -7.04 15.86
N ASP A 34 1.98 -8.05 15.60
CA ASP A 34 2.26 -9.09 14.60
C ASP A 34 2.32 -8.47 13.19
N LEU A 35 1.43 -7.51 12.92
CA LEU A 35 1.42 -6.78 11.66
C LEU A 35 2.72 -6.02 11.45
N ASP A 36 3.14 -5.23 12.45
CA ASP A 36 4.39 -4.46 12.36
C ASP A 36 5.57 -5.40 12.12
N GLN A 37 5.68 -6.48 12.90
CA GLN A 37 6.77 -7.43 12.76
C GLN A 37 6.79 -8.08 11.37
N ASP A 38 5.65 -8.57 10.89
CA ASP A 38 5.56 -9.23 9.59
C ASP A 38 5.81 -8.25 8.44
N HIS A 39 5.28 -7.03 8.55
CA HIS A 39 5.50 -5.96 7.59
C HIS A 39 6.99 -5.62 7.46
N TYR A 40 7.71 -5.44 8.57
CA TYR A 40 9.14 -5.14 8.52
C TYR A 40 9.99 -6.26 7.93
N GLN A 41 9.62 -7.52 8.18
CA GLN A 41 10.34 -8.66 7.62
C GLN A 41 10.05 -8.82 6.12
N CYS A 42 8.78 -8.74 5.72
CA CYS A 42 8.41 -8.79 4.30
C CYS A 42 8.99 -7.62 3.52
N LEU A 43 9.11 -6.43 4.12
CA LEU A 43 9.77 -5.29 3.48
C LEU A 43 11.26 -5.58 3.20
N GLN A 44 11.96 -6.23 4.14
CA GLN A 44 13.37 -6.60 3.94
C GLN A 44 13.53 -7.66 2.86
N GLU A 45 12.64 -8.67 2.84
CA GLU A 45 12.64 -9.71 1.81
C GLU A 45 12.34 -9.15 0.42
N ALA A 46 11.46 -8.13 0.36
CA ALA A 46 11.09 -7.45 -0.88
C ALA A 46 12.09 -6.41 -1.38
N GLN A 47 13.22 -6.18 -0.69
CA GLN A 47 14.25 -5.29 -1.21
C GLN A 47 15.05 -5.98 -2.31
N GLU A 48 14.86 -5.52 -3.54
CA GLU A 48 15.68 -5.90 -4.69
C GLU A 48 16.73 -4.82 -4.96
N GLN A 49 17.98 -5.24 -5.15
CA GLN A 49 19.03 -4.34 -5.64
C GLN A 49 18.99 -4.36 -7.17
N ILE A 50 18.61 -3.23 -7.77
CA ILE A 50 18.80 -3.04 -9.20
C ILE A 50 20.10 -2.27 -9.42
N SER A 51 20.97 -2.82 -10.26
CA SER A 51 22.13 -2.10 -10.79
C SER A 51 21.75 -1.58 -12.17
N GLU A 52 21.38 -0.30 -12.25
CA GLU A 52 21.19 0.35 -13.55
C GLU A 52 22.55 0.48 -14.23
N THR A 53 22.77 -0.29 -15.29
CA THR A 53 24.01 -0.23 -16.07
C THR A 53 23.71 0.45 -17.39
N TYR A 54 24.17 1.69 -17.57
CA TYR A 54 23.99 2.40 -18.85
C TYR A 54 25.16 2.08 -19.78
N ILE A 55 24.94 1.22 -20.79
CA ILE A 55 25.95 0.89 -21.79
C ILE A 55 25.87 1.93 -22.92
N SER A 56 26.74 2.92 -22.90
CA SER A 56 26.96 3.84 -24.02
C SER A 56 28.05 3.30 -24.94
N PHE A 57 27.95 3.58 -26.24
CA PHE A 57 28.91 3.17 -27.29
C PHE A 57 30.37 3.55 -26.98
N ASN A 58 30.60 4.55 -26.12
CA ASN A 58 31.94 5.02 -25.71
C ASN A 58 32.38 4.58 -24.30
N GLY A 59 31.67 3.63 -23.67
CA GLY A 59 32.00 3.12 -22.33
C GLY A 59 30.77 3.12 -21.42
N GLY A 60 30.60 2.02 -20.69
CA GLY A 60 29.52 1.86 -19.71
C GLY A 60 29.89 2.52 -18.38
N ALA A 61 28.93 3.24 -17.80
CA ALA A 61 28.99 3.70 -16.42
C ALA A 61 27.89 2.99 -15.64
N SER A 62 28.27 2.33 -14.53
CA SER A 62 27.32 1.77 -13.58
C SER A 62 26.82 2.90 -12.68
N THR A 63 25.54 3.18 -12.69
CA THR A 63 24.92 4.04 -11.68
C THR A 63 24.65 3.25 -10.41
N GLU A 64 24.65 3.95 -9.28
CA GLU A 64 24.58 3.44 -7.90
C GLU A 64 23.52 2.35 -7.71
N ASN A 65 23.78 1.40 -6.79
CA ASN A 65 22.81 0.35 -6.46
C ASN A 65 21.55 0.99 -5.87
N VAL A 66 20.42 0.92 -6.59
CA VAL A 66 19.13 1.40 -6.10
C VAL A 66 18.41 0.22 -5.46
N SER A 67 18.09 0.32 -4.17
CA SER A 67 17.18 -0.62 -3.51
C SER A 67 15.75 -0.25 -3.89
N VAL A 68 15.07 -1.12 -4.64
CA VAL A 68 13.65 -0.99 -4.97
C VAL A 68 12.88 -2.03 -4.18
N THR A 69 11.77 -1.64 -3.57
CA THR A 69 10.85 -2.60 -2.97
C THR A 69 9.99 -3.21 -4.05
N ASN A 70 10.15 -4.51 -4.29
CA ASN A 70 9.30 -5.29 -5.18
C ASN A 70 7.93 -5.49 -4.51
N ALA A 71 6.97 -4.64 -4.87
CA ALA A 71 5.62 -4.65 -4.28
C ALA A 71 4.91 -6.02 -4.43
N PRO A 72 4.97 -6.72 -5.58
CA PRO A 72 4.47 -8.09 -5.69
C PRO A 72 5.10 -9.08 -4.70
N LEU A 73 6.41 -8.99 -4.46
CA LEU A 73 7.10 -9.86 -3.50
C LEU A 73 6.69 -9.55 -2.06
N PHE A 74 6.53 -8.26 -1.75
CA PHE A 74 6.02 -7.80 -0.46
C PHE A 74 4.60 -8.33 -0.20
N ASP A 75 3.69 -8.17 -1.16
CA ASP A 75 2.31 -8.65 -1.07
C ASP A 75 2.25 -10.17 -0.89
N ALA A 76 3.02 -10.91 -1.69
CA ALA A 76 3.08 -12.37 -1.59
C ALA A 76 3.62 -12.84 -0.23
N CYS A 77 4.61 -12.14 0.34
CA CYS A 77 5.11 -12.44 1.67
C CYS A 77 4.05 -12.20 2.75
N MET A 78 3.34 -11.07 2.68
CA MET A 78 2.26 -10.75 3.62
C MET A 78 1.13 -11.78 3.54
N GLU A 79 0.71 -12.15 2.32
CA GLU A 79 -0.31 -13.17 2.07
C GLU A 79 0.12 -14.56 2.56
N ALA A 80 1.39 -14.95 2.35
CA ALA A 80 1.94 -16.21 2.87
C ALA A 80 1.96 -16.26 4.41
N ARG A 81 2.05 -15.11 5.07
CA ARG A 81 1.95 -14.98 6.52
C ARG A 81 0.50 -14.91 7.03
N GLY A 82 -0.47 -15.03 6.13
CA GLY A 82 -1.90 -15.06 6.44
C GLY A 82 -2.55 -13.69 6.53
N TRP A 83 -1.88 -12.63 6.08
CA TRP A 83 -2.46 -11.30 5.99
C TRP A 83 -3.22 -11.13 4.67
N ARG A 84 -4.35 -10.41 4.72
CA ARG A 84 -5.15 -10.09 3.54
C ARG A 84 -5.38 -8.60 3.45
N ARG A 85 -5.35 -8.07 2.22
CA ARG A 85 -5.69 -6.67 1.96
C ARG A 85 -7.19 -6.50 2.01
N CYS A 86 -7.63 -5.60 2.87
CA CYS A 86 -9.03 -5.19 2.93
C CYS A 86 -9.10 -3.70 2.59
N PRO A 87 -9.78 -3.33 1.48
CA PRO A 87 -9.94 -1.92 1.09
C PRO A 87 -10.87 -1.17 2.04
N GLU A 88 -11.71 -1.91 2.75
CA GLU A 88 -12.62 -1.40 3.78
C GLU A 88 -12.66 -2.48 4.86
N CYS A 89 -12.06 -2.23 6.02
CA CYS A 89 -12.28 -3.11 7.18
C CYS A 89 -13.68 -2.83 7.75
N ASP A 90 -14.72 -3.10 6.97
CA ASP A 90 -16.04 -3.33 7.54
C ASP A 90 -15.98 -4.70 8.23
N PRO A 91 -16.14 -4.78 9.56
CA PRO A 91 -16.16 -6.05 10.29
C PRO A 91 -17.19 -7.05 9.72
N ALA A 92 -18.24 -6.57 9.05
CA ALA A 92 -19.27 -7.39 8.44
C ALA A 92 -18.80 -8.11 7.16
N GLU A 93 -17.91 -7.51 6.37
CA GLU A 93 -17.41 -8.12 5.12
C GLU A 93 -16.28 -9.13 5.35
N TYR A 94 -15.46 -8.94 6.39
CA TYR A 94 -14.40 -9.88 6.76
C TYR A 94 -14.92 -11.30 7.02
N SER A 95 -16.11 -11.43 7.64
CA SER A 95 -16.75 -12.72 7.91
C SER A 95 -17.10 -13.53 6.66
N ARG A 96 -17.31 -12.88 5.50
CA ARG A 96 -17.57 -13.56 4.22
C ARG A 96 -16.33 -14.17 3.59
N TYR A 97 -15.13 -13.72 3.96
CA TYR A 97 -13.87 -14.23 3.44
C TYR A 97 -13.21 -15.28 4.36
N SER A 98 -13.69 -15.51 5.58
CA SER A 98 -13.11 -16.44 6.57
C SER A 98 -13.63 -17.89 6.46
N THR A 99 -14.53 -18.18 5.52
CA THR A 99 -15.03 -19.55 5.26
C THR A 99 -14.27 -20.23 4.13
N GLU A 100 -13.07 -20.72 4.40
CA GLU A 100 -12.47 -21.87 3.72
C GLU A 100 -11.77 -22.77 4.74
#